data_AF-A0A0H2W2J9-F1
#
_entry.id   AF-A0A0H2W2J9-F1
#
_cell.length_a   1.000
_cell.length_b   1.000
_cell.length_c   1.000
_cell.angle_alpha   90.00
_cell.angle_beta   90.00
_cell.angle_gamma   90.00
#
_symmetry.space_group_name_H-M   'P 1'
#
loop_
_entity.id
_entity.type
_entity.pdbx_description
1 polymer ?
#
loop_
_entity_poly.entity_id
_entity_poly.type
_entity_poly.pdbx_seq_one_letter_code
_entity_poly.pdbx_strand_id
1 'polypeptide(L)'
;MTYNVFSPISINTPLTQSIPAHQWLCIFDTDAYENGYDTGSYPEKISFNKRTQSWEVRNTAVNFKGKSPYIKLKLYNIKSPNSLGFAVIDENINEYDRGLYKDKDLKKIIYFCMIHDIYALCGTGSLTIKINNKDVDLTYYALKSLESILFRTPPQ
;
A
#
# COMPACT_ATOMS: atom_id res chain seq x y z
N MET A 1 8.54 19.47 18.78
CA MET A 1 7.83 19.41 17.49
C MET A 1 7.38 17.99 17.26
N THR A 2 6.09 17.74 17.44
CA THR A 2 5.47 16.44 17.14
C THR A 2 5.14 16.46 15.64
N TYR A 3 5.86 15.68 14.85
CA TYR A 3 5.50 15.49 13.44
C TYR A 3 4.32 14.52 13.40
N ASN A 4 3.10 15.05 13.31
CA ASN A 4 1.95 14.23 12.95
C ASN A 4 2.12 13.83 11.49
N VAL A 5 2.53 12.59 11.25
CA VAL A 5 2.75 12.03 9.92
C VAL A 5 1.42 11.77 9.20
N PHE A 6 0.28 11.80 9.90
CA PHE A 6 -1.01 11.37 9.36
C PHE A 6 -2.18 12.22 9.89
N SER A 7 -3.02 12.72 8.97
CA SER A 7 -4.26 13.45 9.24
C SER A 7 -5.48 12.57 8.96
N PRO A 8 -6.49 12.49 9.85
CA PRO A 8 -7.72 11.73 9.59
C PRO A 8 -8.72 12.57 8.77
N ILE A 9 -9.49 11.93 7.86
CA ILE A 9 -10.62 12.57 7.16
C ILE A 9 -11.88 11.67 7.23
N SER A 10 -13.02 12.37 7.36
CA SER A 10 -14.41 11.91 7.55
C SER A 10 -15.04 11.16 6.35
N ILE A 11 -16.02 10.29 6.66
CA ILE A 11 -16.56 9.16 5.88
C ILE A 11 -17.53 9.56 4.73
N ASN A 12 -17.69 10.83 4.40
CA ASN A 12 -18.81 11.29 3.54
C ASN A 12 -18.45 11.70 2.08
N THR A 13 -17.42 11.10 1.46
CA THR A 13 -17.02 11.49 0.08
C THR A 13 -17.59 10.53 -0.98
N PRO A 14 -18.25 11.01 -2.06
CA PRO A 14 -18.85 10.15 -3.09
C PRO A 14 -17.81 9.38 -3.91
N LEU A 15 -18.10 8.10 -4.18
CA LEU A 15 -17.27 7.11 -4.91
C LEU A 15 -16.92 7.43 -6.39
N THR A 16 -17.31 8.60 -6.91
CA THR A 16 -17.12 8.98 -8.33
C THR A 16 -16.00 9.99 -8.59
N GLN A 17 -15.32 10.48 -7.56
CA GLN A 17 -14.04 11.18 -7.73
C GLN A 17 -12.90 10.19 -7.51
N SER A 18 -11.92 10.17 -8.42
CA SER A 18 -10.70 9.36 -8.25
C SER A 18 -10.09 9.70 -6.90
N ILE A 19 -10.27 8.80 -5.93
CA ILE A 19 -9.74 8.94 -4.57
C ILE A 19 -8.23 9.11 -4.76
N PRO A 20 -7.65 10.28 -4.45
CA PRO A 20 -6.22 10.46 -4.56
C PRO A 20 -5.57 9.41 -3.68
N ALA A 21 -4.59 8.68 -4.21
CA ALA A 21 -3.88 7.60 -3.51
C ALA A 21 -2.94 8.16 -2.41
N HIS A 22 -3.47 9.04 -1.56
CA HIS A 22 -2.83 9.64 -0.37
C HIS A 22 -3.68 9.46 0.88
N GLN A 23 -4.82 8.77 0.77
CA GLN A 23 -5.77 8.62 1.86
C GLN A 23 -5.71 7.20 2.40
N TRP A 24 -5.64 7.09 3.72
CA TRP A 24 -5.94 5.84 4.39
C TRP A 24 -7.41 5.54 4.14
N LEU A 25 -7.70 4.42 3.50
CA LEU A 25 -9.06 4.03 3.17
C LEU A 25 -9.46 2.86 4.06
N CYS A 26 -10.57 3.04 4.78
CA CYS A 26 -11.25 1.93 5.42
C CYS A 26 -12.11 1.23 4.37
N ILE A 27 -11.80 -0.03 4.08
CA ILE A 27 -12.59 -0.90 3.19
C ILE A 27 -13.01 -2.17 3.95
N PHE A 28 -13.88 -2.97 3.35
CA PHE A 28 -14.21 -4.27 3.92
C PHE A 28 -13.07 -5.27 3.71
N ASP A 29 -12.90 -6.20 4.65
CA ASP A 29 -11.90 -7.26 4.56
C ASP A 29 -12.07 -8.10 3.28
N THR A 30 -13.32 -8.36 2.88
CA THR A 30 -13.66 -9.05 1.64
C THR A 30 -13.04 -8.36 0.42
N ASP A 31 -13.16 -7.03 0.32
CA ASP A 31 -12.60 -6.26 -0.79
C ASP A 31 -11.06 -6.35 -0.80
N ALA A 32 -10.44 -6.26 0.37
CA ALA A 32 -8.99 -6.32 0.53
C ALA A 32 -8.42 -7.71 0.18
N TYR A 33 -9.13 -8.78 0.51
CA TYR A 33 -8.76 -10.15 0.14
C TYR A 33 -8.96 -10.45 -1.35
N GLU A 34 -10.06 -9.94 -1.94
CA GLU A 34 -10.42 -10.21 -3.33
C GLU A 34 -9.56 -9.41 -4.32
N ASN A 35 -9.37 -8.11 -4.08
CA ASN A 35 -8.74 -7.21 -5.06
C ASN A 35 -7.26 -6.88 -4.76
N GLY A 36 -6.77 -7.16 -3.55
CA GLY A 36 -5.35 -7.00 -3.17
C GLY A 36 -4.70 -5.73 -3.73
N TYR A 37 -3.54 -5.87 -4.38
CA TYR A 37 -2.90 -4.79 -5.14
C TYR A 37 -2.94 -5.11 -6.64
N ASP A 38 -3.68 -4.30 -7.38
CA ASP A 38 -3.87 -4.40 -8.83
C ASP A 38 -3.95 -3.00 -9.44
N THR A 39 -2.96 -2.65 -10.25
CA THR A 39 -2.93 -1.36 -10.98
C THR A 39 -3.47 -1.50 -12.41
N GLY A 40 -4.02 -2.66 -12.77
CA GLY A 40 -4.59 -3.00 -14.09
C GLY A 40 -3.57 -3.02 -15.25
N SER A 41 -2.41 -2.42 -15.06
CA SER A 41 -1.41 -2.14 -16.07
C SER A 41 -0.12 -2.94 -15.87
N TYR A 42 0.05 -3.61 -14.71
CA TYR A 42 1.25 -4.37 -14.39
C TYR A 42 1.16 -5.85 -14.76
N PRO A 43 2.32 -6.49 -15.02
CA PRO A 43 2.39 -7.92 -15.30
C PRO A 43 2.20 -8.77 -14.04
N GLU A 44 2.33 -8.18 -12.85
CA GLU A 44 2.15 -8.81 -11.55
C GLU A 44 0.97 -8.16 -10.79
N LYS A 45 0.21 -9.00 -10.08
CA LYS A 45 -0.84 -8.60 -9.14
C LYS A 45 -0.62 -9.29 -7.81
N ILE A 46 -1.13 -8.70 -6.73
CA ILE A 46 -1.11 -9.31 -5.41
C ILE A 46 -2.51 -9.80 -5.08
N SER A 47 -2.62 -11.06 -4.68
CA SER A 47 -3.91 -11.67 -4.29
C SER A 47 -3.75 -12.52 -3.04
N PHE A 48 -4.82 -12.62 -2.25
CA PHE A 48 -4.80 -13.45 -1.05
C PHE A 48 -5.02 -14.92 -1.40
N ASN A 49 -4.14 -15.78 -0.89
CA ASN A 49 -4.30 -17.21 -1.00
C ASN A 49 -4.94 -17.76 0.29
N LYS A 50 -6.23 -18.10 0.21
CA LYS A 50 -7.02 -18.64 1.33
C LYS A 50 -6.45 -19.95 1.90
N ARG A 51 -5.70 -20.74 1.11
CA ARG A 51 -5.10 -22.00 1.56
C ARG A 51 -3.85 -21.77 2.40
N THR A 52 -2.98 -20.85 1.97
CA THR A 52 -1.73 -20.54 2.68
C THR A 52 -1.89 -19.42 3.71
N GLN A 53 -3.04 -18.74 3.72
CA GLN A 53 -3.35 -17.59 4.58
C GLN A 53 -2.30 -16.47 4.42
N SER A 54 -1.87 -16.23 3.17
CA SER A 54 -0.87 -15.23 2.83
C SER A 54 -1.17 -14.58 1.48
N TRP A 55 -0.71 -13.35 1.29
CA TRP A 55 -0.68 -12.70 0.01
C TRP A 55 0.46 -13.24 -0.84
N GLU A 56 0.19 -13.40 -2.13
CA GLU A 56 1.11 -13.95 -3.11
C GLU A 56 1.13 -13.07 -4.36
N VAL A 57 2.32 -12.92 -4.96
CA VAL A 57 2.50 -12.29 -6.27
C VAL A 57 2.02 -13.29 -7.33
N ARG A 58 1.08 -12.87 -8.17
CA ARG A 58 0.60 -13.63 -9.32
C ARG A 58 0.98 -12.91 -10.61
N ASN A 59 1.63 -13.62 -11.52
CA ASN A 59 1.87 -13.11 -12.87
C ASN A 59 0.56 -13.19 -13.66
N THR A 60 0.09 -12.05 -14.16
CA THR A 60 -1.10 -11.93 -14.99
C THR A 60 -0.80 -11.49 -16.42
N ALA A 61 0.49 -11.39 -16.78
CA ALA A 61 0.91 -10.95 -18.10
C ALA A 61 0.59 -11.97 -19.19
N VAL A 62 -0.53 -11.75 -19.89
CA VAL A 62 -0.70 -12.20 -21.28
C VAL A 62 -0.31 -11.09 -22.26
N ASN A 63 -0.36 -9.81 -21.87
CA ASN A 63 -0.10 -8.65 -22.76
C ASN A 63 0.41 -7.40 -22.01
N PHE A 64 1.52 -7.46 -21.26
CA PHE A 64 2.09 -6.23 -20.68
C PHE A 64 2.68 -5.34 -21.79
N LYS A 65 2.01 -4.21 -22.07
CA LYS A 65 2.43 -3.20 -23.06
C LYS A 65 3.29 -2.07 -22.46
N GLY A 66 3.76 -2.22 -21.22
CA GLY A 66 4.59 -1.21 -20.57
C GLY A 66 6.02 -1.18 -21.12
N LYS A 67 6.67 -0.01 -21.01
CA LYS A 67 8.08 0.16 -21.37
C LYS A 67 8.95 -0.67 -20.40
N SER A 68 9.60 -1.70 -20.94
CA SER A 68 10.66 -2.45 -20.28
C SER A 68 11.83 -1.52 -19.89
N PRO A 69 12.50 -1.74 -18.74
CA PRO A 69 12.37 -2.89 -17.85
C PRO A 69 11.41 -2.64 -16.67
N TYR A 70 10.43 -3.54 -16.55
CA TYR A 70 9.56 -3.64 -15.38
C TYR A 70 10.35 -4.16 -14.17
N ILE A 71 10.15 -3.54 -13.01
CA ILE A 71 10.75 -3.95 -11.74
C ILE A 71 9.73 -4.78 -10.97
N LYS A 72 10.12 -6.00 -10.56
CA LYS A 72 9.23 -6.89 -9.81
C LYS A 72 8.74 -6.26 -8.51
N LEU A 73 7.46 -6.45 -8.20
CA LEU A 73 6.86 -6.02 -6.95
C LEU A 73 7.52 -6.74 -5.76
N LYS A 74 7.85 -5.99 -4.71
CA LYS A 74 8.35 -6.58 -3.45
C LYS A 74 7.18 -6.69 -2.48
N LEU A 75 6.72 -7.91 -2.26
CA LEU A 75 5.62 -8.23 -1.35
C LEU A 75 6.14 -8.61 0.05
N TYR A 76 5.52 -8.02 1.06
CA TYR A 76 5.73 -8.33 2.47
C TYR A 76 4.39 -8.74 3.08
N ASN A 77 4.34 -9.94 3.66
CA ASN A 77 3.20 -10.36 4.47
C ASN A 77 3.39 -9.78 5.87
N ILE A 78 2.43 -8.97 6.33
CA ILE A 78 2.48 -8.32 7.63
C ILE A 78 1.70 -9.16 8.63
N LYS A 79 2.33 -9.42 9.77
CA LYS A 79 1.71 -10.07 10.91
C LYS A 79 1.80 -9.14 12.09
N SER A 80 0.66 -8.70 12.58
CA SER A 80 0.52 -7.88 13.77
C SER A 80 -0.42 -8.59 14.76
N PRO A 81 -0.39 -8.24 16.06
CA PRO A 81 -1.37 -8.75 17.00
C PRO A 81 -2.81 -8.51 16.52
N ASN A 82 -3.56 -9.59 16.34
CA ASN A 82 -4.95 -9.61 15.87
C ASN A 82 -5.19 -9.08 14.45
N SER A 83 -4.15 -8.88 13.63
CA SER A 83 -4.33 -8.46 12.24
C SER A 83 -3.35 -9.12 11.29
N LEU A 84 -3.84 -9.36 10.07
CA LEU A 84 -3.05 -9.86 8.95
C LEU A 84 -3.04 -8.79 7.87
N GLY A 85 -1.97 -8.70 7.11
CA GLY A 85 -1.93 -7.73 6.04
C GLY A 85 -0.83 -7.98 5.04
N PHE A 86 -0.70 -7.04 4.13
CA PHE A 86 0.39 -7.02 3.19
C PHE A 86 0.90 -5.61 2.96
N ALA A 87 2.14 -5.52 2.52
CA ALA A 87 2.72 -4.33 1.91
C ALA A 87 3.38 -4.70 0.57
N VAL A 88 3.20 -3.84 -0.41
CA VAL A 88 3.86 -3.86 -1.71
C VAL A 88 4.75 -2.65 -1.80
N ILE A 89 6.03 -2.87 -2.11
CA ILE A 89 6.91 -1.80 -2.54
C ILE A 89 6.94 -1.83 -4.06
N ASP A 90 6.55 -0.71 -4.65
CA ASP A 90 6.52 -0.51 -6.08
C ASP A 90 7.55 0.55 -6.50
N GLU A 91 8.42 0.14 -7.42
CA GLU A 91 9.50 0.96 -7.97
C GLU A 91 9.19 1.36 -9.43
N ASN A 92 8.04 0.96 -9.97
CA ASN A 92 7.60 1.25 -11.35
C ASN A 92 6.94 2.64 -11.46
N ILE A 93 7.63 3.67 -10.97
CA ILE A 93 7.11 5.03 -10.84
C ILE A 93 6.95 5.72 -12.20
N ASN A 94 5.71 6.11 -12.52
CA ASN A 94 5.34 6.80 -13.75
C ASN A 94 5.12 8.32 -13.54
N GLU A 95 4.76 9.06 -14.59
CA GLU A 95 4.51 10.51 -14.50
C GLU A 95 3.28 10.85 -13.66
N TYR A 96 2.25 10.00 -13.69
CA TYR A 96 1.06 10.15 -12.85
C TYR A 96 1.43 10.05 -11.37
N ASP A 97 2.25 9.09 -10.97
CA ASP A 97 2.71 8.95 -9.58
C ASP A 97 3.50 10.19 -9.14
N ARG A 98 4.45 10.66 -9.95
CA ARG A 98 5.22 11.88 -9.65
C ARG A 98 4.33 13.12 -9.51
N GLY A 99 3.32 13.24 -10.38
CA GLY A 99 2.32 14.30 -10.32
C GLY A 99 1.45 14.21 -9.06
N LEU A 100 1.01 13.00 -8.73
CA LEU A 100 0.18 12.70 -7.56
C LEU A 100 0.92 13.06 -6.27
N TYR A 101 2.16 12.58 -6.09
CA TYR A 101 2.99 12.84 -4.90
C TYR A 101 3.65 14.23 -4.90
N LYS A 102 3.51 15.00 -5.99
CA LYS A 102 4.21 16.30 -6.20
C LYS A 102 5.72 16.18 -5.98
N ASP A 103 6.28 15.03 -6.34
CA ASP A 103 7.70 14.70 -6.17
C ASP A 103 8.26 14.19 -7.50
N LYS A 104 9.08 15.02 -8.16
CA LYS A 104 9.72 14.68 -9.43
C LYS A 104 10.78 13.59 -9.28
N ASP A 105 11.33 13.45 -8.08
CA ASP A 105 12.40 12.50 -7.75
C ASP A 105 11.85 11.24 -7.07
N LEU A 106 10.52 11.03 -7.07
CA LEU A 106 9.88 9.84 -6.52
C LEU A 106 10.48 8.57 -7.14
N LYS A 107 10.98 7.68 -6.27
CA LYS A 107 11.63 6.42 -6.69
C LYS A 107 10.83 5.18 -6.34
N LYS A 108 10.05 5.24 -5.27
CA LYS A 108 9.29 4.09 -4.78
C LYS A 108 8.15 4.50 -3.88
N ILE A 109 7.07 3.74 -3.97
CA ILE A 109 5.88 3.87 -3.15
C ILE A 109 5.64 2.58 -2.38
N ILE A 110 5.02 2.69 -1.22
CA ILE A 110 4.40 1.57 -0.52
C ILE A 110 2.91 1.60 -0.80
N TYR A 111 2.31 0.43 -0.97
CA TYR A 111 0.89 0.21 -0.77
C TYR A 111 0.74 -0.85 0.31
N PHE A 112 -0.18 -0.69 1.25
CA PHE A 112 -0.43 -1.69 2.28
C PHE A 112 -1.91 -1.80 2.60
N CYS A 113 -2.30 -2.96 3.12
CA CYS A 113 -3.60 -3.18 3.75
C CYS A 113 -3.41 -4.06 4.97
N MET A 114 -3.96 -3.63 6.10
CA MET A 114 -4.02 -4.38 7.35
C MET A 114 -5.48 -4.74 7.63
N ILE A 115 -5.77 -6.01 7.91
CA ILE A 115 -7.11 -6.55 8.03
C ILE A 115 -7.33 -7.04 9.46
N HIS A 116 -8.45 -6.64 10.05
CA HIS A 116 -8.92 -7.05 11.37
C HIS A 116 -10.44 -7.20 11.34
N ASP A 117 -10.92 -8.42 11.64
CA ASP A 117 -12.32 -8.80 11.53
C ASP A 117 -12.90 -8.41 10.15
N ILE A 118 -13.96 -7.60 10.12
CA ILE A 118 -14.64 -7.16 8.89
C ILE A 118 -14.07 -5.87 8.30
N TYR A 119 -12.99 -5.33 8.88
CA TYR A 119 -12.43 -4.04 8.51
C TYR A 119 -11.00 -4.18 7.99
N ALA A 120 -10.67 -3.38 6.99
CA ALA A 120 -9.32 -3.23 6.48
C ALA A 120 -8.88 -1.77 6.53
N LEU A 121 -7.65 -1.54 6.98
CA LEU A 121 -6.94 -0.28 6.98
C LEU A 121 -5.90 -0.30 5.88
N CYS A 122 -6.21 0.33 4.76
CA CYS A 122 -5.34 0.39 3.59
C CYS A 122 -4.74 1.78 3.41
N GLY A 123 -3.56 1.85 2.82
CA GLY A 123 -2.90 3.12 2.54
C GLY A 123 -1.75 2.99 1.57
N THR A 124 -1.27 4.14 1.11
CA THR A 124 -0.10 4.22 0.24
C THR A 124 0.70 5.48 0.54
N GLY A 125 1.99 5.48 0.23
CA GLY A 125 2.87 6.61 0.49
C GLY A 125 4.21 6.50 -0.22
N SER A 126 4.91 7.63 -0.36
CA SER A 126 6.32 7.63 -0.78
C SER A 126 7.20 7.00 0.31
N LEU A 127 8.16 6.17 -0.10
CA LEU A 127 9.14 5.57 0.80
C LEU A 127 10.53 6.25 0.73
N THR A 128 10.60 7.43 0.12
CA THR A 128 11.84 8.20 0.03
C THR A 128 11.59 9.62 0.52
N ILE A 129 12.45 10.11 1.42
CA ILE A 129 12.48 11.51 1.84
C ILE A 129 13.87 12.09 1.63
N LYS A 130 13.96 13.42 1.53
CA LYS A 130 15.24 14.13 1.48
C LYS A 130 15.58 14.71 2.84
N ILE A 131 16.71 14.29 3.40
CA ILE A 131 17.30 14.89 4.61
C ILE A 131 18.69 15.39 4.22
N ASN A 132 18.95 16.69 4.38
CA ASN A 132 20.22 17.32 3.99
C ASN A 132 20.65 17.00 2.55
N ASN A 133 19.70 17.09 1.60
CA ASN A 133 19.86 16.74 0.19
C ASN A 133 20.28 15.28 -0.10
N LYS A 134 20.19 14.39 0.88
CA LYS A 134 20.40 12.95 0.69
C LYS A 134 19.07 12.23 0.73
N ASP A 135 18.88 11.31 -0.21
CA ASP A 135 17.72 10.43 -0.22
C ASP A 135 17.85 9.42 0.92
N VAL A 136 16.82 9.34 1.76
CA VAL A 136 16.71 8.40 2.85
C VAL A 136 15.60 7.41 2.54
N ASP A 137 15.97 6.13 2.62
CA ASP A 137 15.08 5.00 2.43
C ASP A 137 14.26 4.73 3.70
N LEU A 138 12.94 4.85 3.60
CA LEU A 138 12.01 4.63 4.70
C LEU A 138 11.42 3.21 4.76
N THR A 139 11.80 2.29 3.87
CA THR A 139 11.20 0.95 3.79
C THR A 139 11.24 0.22 5.12
N TYR A 140 12.40 0.17 5.79
CA TYR A 140 12.53 -0.52 7.07
C TYR A 140 11.60 0.08 8.14
N TYR A 141 11.57 1.41 8.24
CA TYR A 141 10.75 2.12 9.21
C TYR A 141 9.25 1.95 8.92
N ALA A 142 8.84 2.00 7.66
CA ALA A 142 7.46 1.80 7.25
C ALA A 142 6.98 0.38 7.59
N LEU A 143 7.75 -0.64 7.23
CA LEU A 143 7.40 -2.04 7.52
C LEU A 143 7.33 -2.28 9.04
N LYS A 144 8.30 -1.79 9.81
CA LYS A 144 8.28 -1.88 11.28
C LYS A 144 7.11 -1.15 11.90
N SER A 145 6.72 0.00 11.34
CA SER A 145 5.55 0.75 11.81
C SER A 145 4.27 -0.06 11.58
N LEU A 146 4.11 -0.69 10.41
CA LEU A 146 2.94 -1.52 10.11
C LEU A 146 2.85 -2.76 11.02
N GLU A 147 3.98 -3.42 11.31
CA GLU A 147 4.05 -4.53 12.27
C GLU A 147 3.66 -4.12 13.70
N SER A 148 3.77 -2.83 14.03
CA SER A 148 3.46 -2.29 15.36
C SER A 148 2.02 -1.79 15.53
N ILE A 149 1.20 -1.75 14.46
CA ILE A 149 -0.17 -1.26 14.52
C ILE A 149 -1.04 -2.23 15.31
N LEU A 150 -1.55 -1.78 16.46
CA LEU A 150 -2.47 -2.57 17.27
C LEU A 150 -3.91 -2.23 16.92
N PHE A 151 -4.65 -3.19 16.36
CA PHE A 151 -6.10 -3.10 16.29
C PHE A 151 -6.65 -3.38 17.68
N ARG A 152 -7.07 -2.31 18.37
CA ARG A 152 -7.76 -2.46 19.65
C ARG A 152 -9.20 -2.85 19.37
N THR A 153 -9.59 -4.02 19.83
CA THR A 153 -11.00 -4.33 20.03
C THR A 153 -11.54 -3.40 21.14
N PRO A 154 -12.75 -2.84 21.01
CA PRO A 154 -13.40 -2.15 22.11
C PRO A 154 -13.47 -3.08 23.34
N PRO A 155 -13.29 -2.57 24.57
CA PRO A 155 -13.54 -3.38 25.76
C PRO A 155 -14.99 -3.88 25.73
N GLN A 156 -15.17 -5.19 25.99
CA GLN A 156 -16.47 -5.85 26.13
C GLN A 156 -17.23 -5.35 27.35
#